data_AF-A0A2S6NPE8-F1
#
_entry.id   AF-A0A2S6NPE8-F1
#
_cell.length_a   1.000
_cell.length_b   1.000
_cell.length_c   1.000
_cell.angle_alpha   90.00
_cell.angle_beta   90.00
_cell.angle_gamma   90.00
#
_symmetry.space_group_name_H-M   'P 1'
#
loop_
_entity.id
_entity.type
_entity.pdbx_description
1 polymer ?
#
loop_
_entity_poly.entity_id
_entity_poly.type
_entity_poly.pdbx_seq_one_letter_code
_entity_poly.pdbx_strand_id
1 'polypeptide(L)'
;MRYSADDLAAKKSQTDWRKVDAMTAEEADRLADEEDGLLPEGWEKTIILGTPEPGKDVHLRLDPAVLRWFKDQGPGYQARINAVLQAFVRARQHSRQG
;
A
#
# COMPACT_ATOMS: atom_id res chain seq x y z
N MET A 1 -8.25 13.77 -2.92
CA MET A 1 -7.46 14.98 -2.59
C MET A 1 -6.01 14.69 -2.91
N ARG A 2 -5.35 15.54 -3.70
CA ARG A 2 -3.91 15.48 -3.97
C ARG A 2 -3.30 16.63 -3.20
N TYR A 3 -2.46 16.35 -2.21
CA TYR A 3 -1.75 17.38 -1.44
C TYR A 3 -0.46 17.74 -2.19
N SER A 4 -0.17 19.03 -2.32
CA SER A 4 1.13 19.52 -2.80
C SER A 4 2.21 19.26 -1.76
N ALA A 5 3.49 19.28 -2.16
CA ALA A 5 4.62 19.24 -1.23
C ALA A 5 4.54 20.40 -0.22
N ASP A 6 4.08 21.58 -0.67
CA ASP A 6 3.85 22.74 0.19
C ASP A 6 2.71 22.53 1.19
N ASP A 7 1.64 21.82 0.78
CA ASP A 7 0.51 21.51 1.68
C ASP A 7 0.90 20.51 2.77
N LEU A 8 1.82 19.59 2.47
CA LEU A 8 2.38 18.65 3.45
C LEU A 8 3.31 19.36 4.43
N ALA A 9 4.14 20.29 3.94
CA ALA A 9 5.04 21.09 4.77
C ALA A 9 4.28 22.03 5.73
N ALA A 10 3.11 22.52 5.33
CA ALA A 10 2.26 23.38 6.16
C ALA A 10 1.45 22.61 7.24
N LYS A 11 1.35 21.28 7.16
CA LYS A 11 0.64 20.48 8.15
C LYS A 11 1.45 20.37 9.44
N LYS A 12 0.90 20.89 10.53
CA LYS A 12 1.46 20.70 11.86
C LYS A 12 1.30 19.24 12.27
N SER A 13 2.38 18.64 12.77
CA SER A 13 2.31 17.33 13.40
C SER A 13 1.36 17.37 14.59
N GLN A 14 0.45 16.41 14.66
CA GLN A 14 -0.40 16.17 15.83
C GLN A 14 0.22 15.14 16.78
N THR A 15 1.33 14.51 16.38
CA THR A 15 2.07 13.54 17.18
C THR A 15 2.93 14.25 18.21
N ASP A 16 2.86 13.79 19.46
CA ASP A 16 3.81 14.17 20.51
C ASP A 16 5.15 13.45 20.30
N TRP A 17 6.02 14.09 19.52
CA TRP A 17 7.33 13.54 19.19
C TRP A 17 8.26 13.41 20.39
N ARG A 18 8.07 14.19 21.47
CA ARG A 18 8.89 14.05 22.68
C ARG A 18 8.59 12.73 23.39
N LYS A 19 7.32 12.33 23.42
CA LYS A 19 6.91 11.03 23.96
C LYS A 19 7.47 9.88 23.13
N VAL A 20 7.45 10.00 21.80
CA VAL A 20 8.00 8.98 20.88
C VAL A 20 9.51 8.84 21.06
N ASP A 21 10.24 9.95 21.14
CA ASP A 21 11.71 9.94 21.27
C ASP A 21 12.19 9.43 22.63
N ALA A 22 11.37 9.57 23.67
CA ALA A 22 11.65 9.07 25.01
C ALA A 22 11.24 7.59 25.22
N MET A 23 10.48 7.00 24.28
CA MET A 23 10.00 5.62 24.40
C MET A 23 11.10 4.64 23.97
N THR A 24 11.34 3.60 24.78
CA THR A 24 12.29 2.55 24.42
C THR A 24 11.69 1.60 23.38
N ALA A 25 12.54 0.94 22.60
CA ALA A 25 12.10 -0.05 21.62
C ALA A 25 11.32 -1.21 22.27
N GLU A 26 11.78 -1.68 23.43
CA GLU A 26 11.13 -2.76 24.18
C GLU A 26 9.74 -2.37 24.69
N GLU A 27 9.56 -1.11 25.09
CA GLU A 27 8.28 -0.58 25.53
C GLU A 27 7.32 -0.35 24.35
N ALA A 28 7.86 0.01 23.19
CA ALA A 28 7.12 0.10 21.93
C ALA A 28 6.63 -1.28 21.46
N ASP A 29 7.50 -2.28 21.48
CA ASP A 29 7.20 -3.65 21.05
C ASP A 29 6.14 -4.28 21.95
N ARG A 30 6.26 -4.12 23.28
CA ARG A 30 5.25 -4.61 24.23
C ARG A 30 3.89 -3.95 24.00
N LEU A 31 3.85 -2.63 23.75
CA LEU A 31 2.59 -1.93 23.49
C LEU A 31 1.94 -2.40 22.18
N ALA A 32 2.75 -2.64 21.14
CA ALA A 32 2.27 -3.17 19.87
C ALA A 32 1.71 -4.60 20.04
N ASP A 33 2.40 -5.47 20.79
CA ASP A 33 1.93 -6.81 21.10
C ASP A 33 0.63 -6.81 21.94
N GLU A 34 0.45 -5.83 22.84
CA GLU A 34 -0.77 -5.66 23.63
C GLU A 34 -1.96 -5.15 22.79
N GLU A 35 -1.71 -4.28 21.80
CA GLU A 35 -2.76 -3.66 20.98
C GLU A 35 -3.18 -4.54 19.80
N ASP A 36 -2.22 -5.14 19.09
CA ASP A 36 -2.43 -5.86 17.82
C ASP A 36 -2.28 -7.38 17.95
N GLY A 37 -1.72 -7.87 19.07
CA GLY A 37 -1.40 -9.29 19.28
C GLY A 37 -0.10 -9.72 18.61
N LEU A 38 0.44 -10.88 19.04
CA LEU A 38 1.69 -11.42 18.49
C LEU A 38 1.59 -11.66 16.98
N LEU A 39 2.52 -11.10 16.22
CA LEU A 39 2.62 -11.34 14.79
C LEU A 39 2.89 -12.83 14.51
N PRO A 40 2.20 -13.43 13.52
CA PRO A 40 2.39 -14.85 13.21
C PRO A 40 3.80 -15.14 12.68
N GLU A 41 4.35 -16.31 13.02
CA GLU A 41 5.67 -16.75 12.58
C GLU A 41 5.78 -16.74 11.04
N GLY A 42 6.80 -16.06 10.50
CA GLY A 42 6.99 -15.91 9.05
C GLY A 42 6.39 -14.64 8.43
N TRP A 43 5.76 -13.76 9.23
CA TRP A 43 5.23 -12.48 8.75
C TRP A 43 6.29 -11.65 8.02
N GLU A 44 7.55 -11.75 8.43
CA GLU A 44 8.69 -11.03 7.87
C GLU A 44 8.94 -11.37 6.40
N LYS A 45 8.56 -12.58 5.96
CA LYS A 45 8.67 -13.02 4.55
C LYS A 45 7.57 -12.46 3.66
N THR A 46 6.52 -11.90 4.28
CA THR A 46 5.40 -11.25 3.60
C THR A 46 5.67 -9.76 3.39
N ILE A 47 6.64 -9.19 4.13
CA ILE A 47 7.06 -7.80 3.95
C ILE A 47 7.86 -7.73 2.65
N ILE A 48 7.27 -7.11 1.63
CA ILE A 48 8.05 -6.62 0.49
C ILE A 48 8.77 -5.36 0.98
N LEU A 49 10.01 -5.52 1.46
CA LEU A 49 10.90 -4.40 1.76
C LEU A 49 11.30 -3.73 0.44
N GLY A 50 10.47 -2.79 0.02
CA GLY A 50 10.76 -1.88 -1.08
C GLY A 50 9.76 -0.76 -1.04
N THR A 51 10.22 0.48 -1.26
CA THR A 51 9.31 1.56 -1.63
C THR A 51 8.57 1.10 -2.88
N PRO A 52 7.22 0.98 -2.86
CA PRO A 52 6.50 0.60 -4.06
C PRO A 52 6.89 1.59 -5.14
N GLU A 53 7.40 1.11 -6.29
CA GLU A 53 7.72 2.01 -7.38
C GLU A 53 6.48 2.86 -7.65
N PRO A 54 6.61 4.20 -7.70
CA PRO A 54 5.48 5.04 -8.01
C PRO A 54 4.92 4.56 -9.36
N GLY A 55 3.62 4.26 -9.36
CA GLY A 55 2.94 3.80 -10.56
C GLY A 55 3.23 4.75 -11.72
N LYS A 56 3.65 4.21 -12.86
CA LYS A 56 3.90 5.01 -14.06
C LYS A 56 2.57 5.35 -14.72
N ASP A 57 2.36 6.62 -15.04
CA ASP A 57 1.22 7.03 -15.84
C ASP A 57 1.38 6.43 -17.25
N VAL A 58 0.40 5.63 -17.66
CA VAL A 58 0.38 4.97 -18.97
C VAL A 58 -0.94 5.24 -19.68
N HIS A 59 -0.87 5.43 -21.00
CA HIS A 59 -2.06 5.47 -21.85
C HIS A 59 -2.38 4.07 -22.36
N LEU A 60 -3.42 3.45 -21.80
CA LEU A 60 -3.93 2.14 -22.21
C LEU A 60 -5.34 2.26 -22.79
N ARG A 61 -5.58 1.64 -23.94
CA ARG A 61 -6.94 1.49 -24.48
C ARG A 61 -7.62 0.29 -23.82
N LEU A 62 -8.79 0.53 -23.23
CA LEU A 62 -9.64 -0.48 -22.63
C LEU A 62 -10.97 -0.54 -23.39
N ASP A 63 -11.58 -1.71 -23.41
CA ASP A 63 -12.96 -1.85 -23.86
C ASP A 63 -13.87 -0.93 -23.02
N PRO A 64 -14.78 -0.15 -23.64
CA PRO A 64 -15.65 0.78 -22.91
C PRO A 64 -16.53 0.10 -21.84
N ALA A 65 -16.98 -1.13 -22.06
CA ALA A 65 -17.81 -1.87 -21.11
C ALA A 65 -16.99 -2.30 -19.89
N VAL A 66 -15.74 -2.73 -20.10
CA VAL A 66 -14.81 -3.07 -19.01
C VAL A 66 -14.51 -1.83 -18.17
N LEU A 67 -14.19 -0.70 -18.81
CA LEU A 67 -13.91 0.53 -18.09
C LEU A 67 -15.12 1.00 -17.27
N ARG A 68 -16.32 0.93 -17.85
CA ARG A 68 -17.57 1.27 -17.15
C ARG A 68 -17.77 0.40 -15.91
N TRP A 69 -17.65 -0.91 -16.05
CA TRP A 69 -17.80 -1.84 -14.93
C TRP A 69 -16.89 -1.50 -13.75
N PHE A 70 -15.61 -1.21 -14.01
CA PHE A 70 -14.66 -0.83 -12.95
C PHE A 70 -15.00 0.53 -12.31
N LYS A 71 -15.46 1.50 -13.12
CA LYS A 71 -15.90 2.82 -12.62
C LYS A 71 -17.15 2.71 -11.74
N ASP A 72 -18.08 1.82 -12.07
CA ASP A 72 -19.30 1.60 -11.28
C ASP A 72 -19.02 1.07 -9.88
N GLN A 73 -17.84 0.47 -9.64
CA GLN A 73 -17.36 0.06 -8.31
C GLN A 73 -16.86 1.24 -7.45
N GLY A 74 -16.94 2.47 -7.95
CA GLY A 74 -16.62 3.69 -7.21
C GLY A 74 -15.15 4.13 -7.30
N PRO A 75 -14.70 5.00 -6.37
CA PRO A 75 -13.33 5.50 -6.32
C PRO A 75 -12.29 4.37 -6.24
N GLY A 76 -11.11 4.59 -6.82
CA GLY A 76 -10.02 3.59 -6.84
C GLY A 76 -10.09 2.57 -7.99
N TYR A 77 -10.95 2.79 -8.99
CA TYR A 77 -11.09 1.87 -10.13
C TYR A 77 -9.77 1.61 -10.88
N GLN A 78 -8.88 2.59 -10.99
CA GLN A 78 -7.55 2.42 -11.61
C GLN A 78 -6.68 1.44 -10.80
N ALA A 79 -6.70 1.55 -9.48
CA ALA A 79 -5.96 0.64 -8.60
C ALA A 79 -6.51 -0.79 -8.72
N ARG A 80 -7.84 -0.95 -8.82
CA ARG A 80 -8.48 -2.26 -9.07
C ARG A 80 -8.08 -2.86 -10.44
N ILE A 81 -8.06 -2.05 -11.50
CA ILE A 81 -7.57 -2.49 -12.82
C ILE A 81 -6.12 -2.97 -12.70
N ASN A 82 -5.26 -2.18 -12.04
CA ASN A 82 -3.86 -2.53 -11.87
C ASN A 82 -3.68 -3.85 -11.09
N ALA A 83 -4.45 -4.06 -10.02
CA ALA A 83 -4.40 -5.29 -9.23
C ALA A 83 -4.77 -6.54 -10.07
N VAL A 84 -5.80 -6.44 -10.92
CA VAL A 84 -6.20 -7.53 -11.83
C VAL A 84 -5.10 -7.84 -12.85
N LEU A 85 -4.51 -6.81 -13.45
CA LEU A 85 -3.39 -6.97 -14.40
C LEU A 85 -2.18 -7.63 -13.73
N GLN A 86 -1.85 -7.22 -12.50
CA GLN A 86 -0.74 -7.79 -11.74
C GLN A 86 -0.98 -9.27 -11.40
N ALA A 87 -2.21 -9.63 -11.01
CA ALA A 87 -2.58 -11.01 -10.75
C ALA A 87 -2.44 -11.88 -12.01
N PHE A 88 -2.91 -11.38 -13.17
CA PHE A 88 -2.77 -12.08 -14.45
C PHE A 88 -1.30 -12.29 -14.84
N VAL A 89 -0.47 -11.26 -14.70
CA VAL A 89 0.97 -11.35 -15.00
C VAL A 89 1.65 -12.40 -14.10
N ARG A 90 1.40 -12.36 -12.79
CA ARG A 90 1.95 -13.34 -11.83
C ARG A 90 1.56 -14.78 -12.18
N ALA A 91 0.27 -15.01 -12.45
CA ALA A 91 -0.21 -16.34 -12.84
C ALA A 91 0.50 -16.86 -14.10
N ARG A 92 0.74 -15.99 -15.09
CA ARG A 92 1.42 -16.34 -16.34
C ARG A 92 2.93 -16.52 -16.19
N GLN A 93 3.56 -15.83 -15.24
CA GLN A 93 4.98 -16.01 -14.92
C GLN A 93 5.23 -17.34 -14.20
N HIS A 94 4.39 -17.67 -13.22
CA HIS A 94 4.47 -18.96 -12.52
C HIS A 94 4.27 -20.16 -13.46
N SER A 95 3.38 -20.06 -14.45
CA SER A 95 3.17 -21.13 -15.44
C SER A 95 4.31 -21.28 -16.46
N ARG A 96 5.34 -20.41 -16.46
CA ARG A 96 6.48 -20.46 -17.38
C ARG A 96 7.77 -20.95 -16.70
N GLN A 97 7.75 -21.06 -15.38
CA GLN A 97 8.90 -21.49 -14.56
C GLN A 97 8.73 -22.91 -13.99
N GLY A 98 7.61 -23.57 -14.26
CA GLY A 98 7.38 -25.00 -14.04
C GLY A 98 7.13 -25.69 -15.36
#